data_AF-A0A1Z4R982-F1
#
_entry.id   AF-A0A1Z4R982-F1
#
_cell.length_a   1.000
_cell.length_b   1.000
_cell.length_c   1.000
_cell.angle_alpha   90.00
_cell.angle_beta   90.00
_cell.angle_gamma   90.00
#
_symmetry.space_group_name_H-M   'P 1'
#
loop_
_entity.id
_entity.type
_entity.pdbx_description
1 polymer ?
#
loop_
_entity_poly.entity_id
_entity_poly.type
_entity_poly.pdbx_seq_one_letter_code
_entity_poly.pdbx_strand_id
1 'polypeptide(L)'
;MHGYWDCGIKSTMLVRNLYPEHLQIMDNAMLLKSTTRHIRIFAAELDKDGELVPHDRVLTLDIDPDNEFIWNEDALQKVYRKFDDLVEASSGADLTDYNLRRIGSDLEHFVRSLLQNAEISYNLNARVANYSMGLPRVEAE
;
A
#
# COMPACT_ATOMS: atom_id res chain seq x y z
N MET A 1 -11.75 0.94 33.59
CA MET A 1 -12.05 -0.36 32.95
C MET A 1 -13.44 -0.24 32.35
N HIS A 2 -13.72 -0.29 31.06
CA HIS A 2 -13.01 -0.62 29.84
C HIS A 2 -13.42 0.44 28.80
N GLY A 3 -12.48 0.97 28.01
CA GLY A 3 -12.77 1.83 26.88
C GLY A 3 -12.21 1.18 25.62
N TYR A 4 -13.07 0.40 24.94
CA TYR A 4 -12.84 0.00 23.55
C TYR A 4 -13.04 1.25 22.67
N TRP A 5 -12.03 1.61 21.89
CA TRP A 5 -12.13 2.64 20.87
C TRP A 5 -12.41 1.96 19.53
N ASP A 6 -13.69 1.94 19.20
CA ASP A 6 -14.23 1.63 17.87
C ASP A 6 -14.03 2.89 16.99
N CYS A 7 -13.09 2.84 16.05
CA CYS A 7 -12.95 3.88 15.03
C CYS A 7 -13.64 3.39 13.76
N GLY A 8 -14.95 3.61 13.72
CA GLY A 8 -15.77 3.35 12.55
C GLY A 8 -15.61 4.43 11.48
N ILE A 9 -15.13 4.03 10.30
CA ILE A 9 -15.66 4.50 9.01
C ILE A 9 -15.80 3.27 8.10
N LYS A 10 -17.00 2.69 8.11
CA LYS A 10 -17.46 1.75 7.08
C LYS A 10 -17.90 2.55 5.87
N SER A 11 -17.19 2.45 4.76
CA SER A 11 -17.71 2.89 3.45
C SER A 11 -17.80 1.68 2.53
N THR A 12 -18.83 0.87 2.75
CA THR A 12 -19.26 -0.18 1.82
C THR A 12 -20.42 0.39 1.01
N MET A 13 -20.20 0.70 -0.27
CA MET A 13 -21.22 1.25 -1.15
C MET A 13 -21.92 0.11 -1.92
N LEU A 14 -23.13 -0.24 -1.50
CA LEU A 14 -23.97 -1.24 -2.17
C LEU A 14 -24.64 -0.63 -3.41
N VAL A 15 -24.34 -1.14 -4.60
CA VAL A 15 -25.17 -0.94 -5.81
C VAL A 15 -25.78 -2.29 -6.19
N ARG A 16 -27.11 -2.32 -6.19
CA ARG A 16 -27.93 -3.49 -6.54
C ARG A 16 -28.02 -3.66 -8.07
N ASN A 17 -28.11 -4.94 -8.46
CA ASN A 17 -28.78 -5.51 -9.64
C ASN A 17 -28.07 -5.48 -11.01
N LEU A 18 -27.64 -6.66 -11.48
CA LEU A 18 -28.26 -7.49 -12.54
C LEU A 18 -27.18 -8.29 -13.30
N TYR A 19 -27.11 -9.61 -13.10
CA TYR A 19 -26.86 -10.62 -14.17
C TYR A 19 -27.23 -12.00 -13.63
N PRO A 20 -28.10 -12.78 -14.30
CA PRO A 20 -28.45 -14.14 -13.89
C PRO A 20 -27.43 -15.16 -14.40
N GLU A 21 -27.18 -16.14 -13.53
CA GLU A 21 -26.54 -17.44 -13.70
C GLU A 21 -26.26 -17.96 -15.14
N HIS A 22 -24.97 -18.11 -15.50
CA HIS A 22 -24.29 -19.30 -16.05
C HIS A 22 -23.03 -18.89 -16.85
N LEU A 23 -21.83 -19.05 -16.26
CA LEU A 23 -20.68 -19.69 -16.91
C LEU A 23 -19.58 -19.96 -15.87
N GLN A 24 -19.34 -21.24 -15.66
CA GLN A 24 -18.27 -21.77 -14.83
C GLN A 24 -16.99 -21.81 -15.69
N ILE A 25 -16.07 -20.87 -15.47
CA ILE A 25 -14.65 -21.03 -15.82
C ILE A 25 -13.86 -20.63 -14.59
N MET A 26 -13.01 -21.54 -14.16
CA MET A 26 -11.95 -21.33 -13.19
C MET A 26 -10.98 -20.30 -13.75
N ASP A 27 -11.21 -19.02 -13.51
CA ASP A 27 -10.08 -18.12 -13.35
C ASP A 27 -9.62 -18.32 -11.91
N ASN A 28 -8.48 -18.98 -11.73
CA ASN A 28 -7.65 -18.68 -10.58
C ASN A 28 -7.49 -17.15 -10.62
N ALA A 29 -8.31 -16.42 -9.86
CA ALA A 29 -8.24 -14.97 -9.78
C ALA A 29 -6.84 -14.66 -9.23
N MET A 30 -5.88 -14.48 -10.14
CA MET A 30 -4.50 -14.24 -9.79
C MET A 30 -4.53 -12.92 -9.04
N LEU A 31 -4.22 -12.97 -7.74
CA LEU A 31 -4.16 -11.77 -6.92
C LEU A 31 -3.15 -10.82 -7.54
N LEU A 32 -3.65 -9.76 -8.19
CA LEU A 32 -2.81 -8.72 -8.77
C LEU A 32 -2.11 -8.01 -7.62
N LYS A 33 -0.79 -7.90 -7.73
CA LYS A 33 0.03 -7.34 -6.66
C LYS A 33 1.31 -6.71 -7.20
N SER A 34 1.76 -5.71 -6.48
CA SER A 34 3.07 -5.10 -6.65
C SER A 34 3.81 -5.18 -5.32
N THR A 35 4.83 -6.03 -5.25
CA THR A 35 5.61 -6.25 -4.03
C THR A 35 7.03 -5.76 -4.25
N THR A 36 7.30 -4.54 -3.80
CA THR A 36 8.64 -3.98 -3.73
C THR A 36 9.22 -4.20 -2.34
N ARG A 37 10.38 -3.60 -2.02
CA ARG A 37 11.03 -3.82 -0.72
C ARG A 37 10.25 -3.13 0.39
N HIS A 38 9.76 -1.92 0.15
CA HIS A 38 9.08 -1.12 1.17
C HIS A 38 7.60 -0.91 0.90
N ILE A 39 7.12 -1.18 -0.31
CA ILE A 39 5.72 -0.96 -0.68
C ILE A 39 5.14 -2.25 -1.23
N ARG A 40 4.06 -2.73 -0.61
CA ARG A 40 3.27 -3.84 -1.11
C ARG A 40 1.86 -3.36 -1.38
N ILE A 41 1.41 -3.56 -2.61
CA ILE A 41 0.05 -3.22 -3.05
C ILE A 41 -0.62 -4.51 -3.49
N PHE A 42 -1.82 -4.75 -3.01
CA PHE A 42 -2.65 -5.90 -3.36
C PHE A 42 -4.00 -5.42 -3.89
N ALA A 43 -4.45 -5.97 -5.01
CA ALA A 43 -5.83 -5.83 -5.46
C ALA A 43 -6.73 -6.79 -4.68
N ALA A 44 -6.90 -6.49 -3.40
CA ALA A 44 -7.63 -7.30 -2.44
C ALA A 44 -8.15 -6.44 -1.31
N GLU A 45 -9.20 -6.93 -0.67
CA GLU A 45 -9.64 -6.48 0.65
C GLU A 45 -9.13 -7.44 1.74
N LEU A 46 -8.98 -6.93 2.97
CA LEU A 46 -8.72 -7.75 4.14
C LEU A 46 -10.05 -8.23 4.72
N ASP A 47 -10.19 -9.54 4.90
CA ASP A 47 -11.36 -10.11 5.57
C ASP A 47 -11.31 -9.94 7.09
N LYS A 48 -12.30 -10.50 7.79
CA LYS A 48 -12.41 -10.41 9.25
C LYS A 48 -11.32 -11.19 9.99
N ASP A 49 -10.72 -12.16 9.33
CA ASP A 49 -9.68 -13.03 9.86
C ASP A 49 -8.27 -12.50 9.51
N GLY A 50 -8.19 -11.43 8.71
CA GLY A 50 -6.95 -10.78 8.28
C GLY A 50 -6.36 -11.35 7.00
N GLU A 51 -7.11 -12.18 6.27
CA GLU A 51 -6.70 -12.78 5.02
C GLU A 51 -7.01 -11.86 3.83
N LEU A 52 -6.15 -11.88 2.81
CA LEU A 52 -6.33 -11.11 1.59
C LEU A 52 -7.29 -11.84 0.64
N VAL A 53 -8.46 -11.24 0.41
CA VAL A 53 -9.45 -11.72 -0.55
C VAL A 53 -9.35 -10.89 -1.83
N PRO A 54 -9.02 -11.49 -3.00
CA PRO A 54 -8.89 -10.76 -4.26
C PRO A 54 -10.13 -9.92 -4.60
N HIS A 55 -9.93 -8.65 -4.93
CA HIS A 55 -10.99 -7.72 -5.31
C HIS A 55 -10.51 -6.78 -6.41
N ASP A 56 -11.35 -6.59 -7.44
CA ASP A 56 -11.09 -5.78 -8.64
C ASP A 56 -11.16 -4.25 -8.45
N ARG A 57 -11.64 -3.77 -7.30
CA ARG A 57 -11.90 -2.33 -7.06
C ARG A 57 -11.27 -1.80 -5.78
N VAL A 58 -10.74 -2.68 -4.95
CA VAL A 58 -10.13 -2.34 -3.66
C VAL A 58 -8.65 -2.64 -3.73
N LEU A 59 -7.84 -1.65 -3.37
CA LEU A 59 -6.41 -1.81 -3.22
C LEU A 59 -6.04 -1.73 -1.73
N THR A 60 -5.27 -2.69 -1.26
CA THR A 60 -4.66 -2.69 0.07
C THR A 60 -3.19 -2.31 -0.05
N LEU A 61 -2.74 -1.37 0.79
CA LEU A 61 -1.35 -0.90 0.87
C LEU A 61 -0.72 -1.35 2.19
N ASP A 62 0.44 -1.99 2.10
CA ASP A 62 1.30 -2.37 3.23
C ASP A 62 2.65 -1.64 3.09
N ILE A 63 2.98 -0.82 4.09
CA ILE A 63 4.12 0.10 4.10
C ILE A 63 5.19 -0.44 5.03
N ASP A 64 6.41 -0.54 4.51
CA ASP A 64 7.62 -0.96 5.21
C ASP A 64 7.46 -2.23 6.06
N PRO A 65 7.11 -3.37 5.42
CA PRO A 65 6.80 -4.63 6.12
C PRO A 65 7.96 -5.21 6.93
N ASP A 66 9.20 -4.83 6.59
CA ASP A 66 10.40 -5.26 7.31
C ASP A 66 10.81 -4.30 8.44
N ASN A 67 10.03 -3.21 8.65
CA ASN A 67 10.25 -2.17 9.65
C ASN A 67 11.68 -1.57 9.55
N GLU A 68 12.13 -1.29 8.33
CA GLU A 68 13.46 -0.75 8.04
C GLU A 68 13.57 0.74 8.39
N PHE A 69 12.45 1.46 8.45
CA PHE A 69 12.40 2.88 8.80
C PHE A 69 11.64 3.16 10.09
N ILE A 70 11.98 4.28 10.72
CA ILE A 70 11.22 4.87 11.82
C ILE A 70 10.22 5.85 11.21
N TRP A 71 8.94 5.50 11.33
CA TRP A 71 7.83 6.30 10.82
C TRP A 71 7.21 7.16 11.92
N ASN A 72 6.85 8.40 11.54
CA ASN A 72 5.97 9.24 12.32
C ASN A 72 4.62 9.37 11.59
N GLU A 73 3.59 9.84 12.31
CA GLU A 73 2.24 9.95 11.78
C GLU A 73 2.18 10.87 10.54
N ASP A 74 2.89 12.00 10.56
CA ASP A 74 2.88 12.96 9.45
C ASP A 74 3.45 12.34 8.15
N ALA A 75 4.55 11.60 8.26
CA ALA A 75 5.17 10.88 7.15
C ALA A 75 4.24 9.78 6.60
N LEU A 76 3.57 9.02 7.47
CA LEU A 76 2.59 8.02 7.04
C LEU A 76 1.43 8.66 6.29
N GLN A 77 0.86 9.75 6.82
CA GLN A 77 -0.21 10.49 6.16
C GLN A 77 0.21 11.03 4.79
N LYS A 78 1.46 11.48 4.64
CA LYS A 78 2.01 11.87 3.33
C LYS A 78 2.05 10.71 2.34
N VAL A 79 2.45 9.51 2.77
CA VAL A 79 2.46 8.31 1.92
C VAL A 79 1.04 7.92 1.51
N TYR A 80 0.08 7.92 2.45
CA TYR A 80 -1.31 7.59 2.14
C TYR A 80 -1.92 8.57 1.14
N ARG A 81 -1.73 9.89 1.33
CA ARG A 81 -2.19 10.90 0.35
C ARG A 81 -1.55 10.71 -1.01
N LYS A 82 -0.24 10.45 -1.05
CA LYS A 82 0.47 10.19 -2.31
C LYS A 82 -0.07 8.95 -3.01
N PHE A 83 -0.42 7.91 -2.26
CA PHE A 83 -1.05 6.72 -2.81
C PHE A 83 -2.42 7.04 -3.41
N ASP A 84 -3.28 7.74 -2.69
CA ASP A 84 -4.59 8.17 -3.17
C ASP A 84 -4.47 8.99 -4.46
N ASP A 85 -3.54 9.96 -4.51
CA ASP A 85 -3.26 10.77 -5.71
C ASP A 85 -2.86 9.90 -6.92
N LEU A 86 -2.02 8.89 -6.70
CA LEU A 86 -1.55 7.99 -7.76
C LEU A 86 -2.66 7.05 -8.26
N VAL A 87 -3.51 6.57 -7.35
CA VAL A 87 -4.68 5.75 -7.68
C VAL A 87 -5.72 6.58 -8.43
N GLU A 88 -6.01 7.79 -7.95
CA GLU A 88 -6.94 8.71 -8.61
C GLU A 88 -6.44 9.09 -10.01
N ALA A 89 -5.16 9.42 -10.16
CA ALA A 89 -4.55 9.73 -11.46
C ALA A 89 -4.57 8.54 -12.44
N SER A 90 -4.71 7.32 -11.93
CA SER A 90 -4.85 6.09 -12.72
C SER A 90 -6.31 5.69 -12.96
N SER A 91 -7.28 6.47 -12.45
CA SER A 91 -8.71 6.19 -12.61
C SER A 91 -9.12 6.15 -14.08
N GLY A 92 -9.81 5.09 -14.47
CA GLY A 92 -10.22 4.85 -15.86
C GLY A 92 -9.19 4.08 -16.69
N ALA A 93 -8.00 3.79 -16.16
CA ALA A 93 -7.10 2.80 -16.72
C ALA A 93 -7.45 1.39 -16.22
N ASP A 94 -7.11 0.37 -17.01
CA ASP A 94 -7.32 -1.02 -16.61
C ASP A 94 -6.46 -1.39 -15.39
N LEU A 95 -7.04 -2.15 -14.45
CA LEU A 95 -6.30 -2.72 -13.34
C LEU A 95 -5.42 -3.86 -13.84
N THR A 96 -4.14 -3.57 -14.05
CA THR A 96 -3.14 -4.51 -14.56
C THR A 96 -1.92 -4.54 -13.65
N ASP A 97 -1.15 -5.64 -13.72
CA ASP A 97 0.13 -5.75 -12.99
C ASP A 97 1.09 -4.59 -13.31
N TYR A 98 1.08 -4.11 -14.56
CA TYR A 98 1.93 -3.01 -14.97
C TYR A 98 1.56 -1.69 -14.26
N ASN A 99 0.28 -1.36 -14.22
CA ASN A 99 -0.19 -0.14 -13.55
C ASN A 99 0.06 -0.21 -12.04
N LEU A 100 -0.17 -1.37 -11.40
CA LEU A 100 0.17 -1.56 -9.98
C LEU A 100 1.68 -1.44 -9.72
N ARG A 101 2.52 -1.98 -10.60
CA ARG A 101 3.98 -1.83 -10.51
C ARG A 101 4.42 -0.39 -10.62
N ARG A 102 3.80 0.38 -11.52
CA ARG A 102 4.06 1.81 -11.66
C ARG A 102 3.73 2.57 -10.38
N ILE A 103 2.54 2.39 -9.83
CA ILE A 103 2.13 3.02 -8.56
C ILE A 103 3.10 2.65 -7.43
N GLY A 104 3.45 1.36 -7.31
CA GLY A 104 4.39 0.89 -6.29
C GLY A 104 5.79 1.50 -6.43
N SER A 105 6.30 1.63 -7.66
CA SER A 105 7.59 2.27 -7.94
C SER A 105 7.56 3.76 -7.60
N ASP A 106 6.50 4.48 -7.95
CA ASP A 106 6.35 5.90 -7.66
C ASP A 106 6.26 6.15 -6.14
N LEU A 107 5.59 5.26 -5.40
CA LEU A 107 5.59 5.29 -3.93
C LEU A 107 6.96 4.98 -3.33
N GLU A 108 7.71 3.99 -3.81
CA GLU A 108 9.07 3.74 -3.32
C GLU A 108 9.99 4.94 -3.55
N HIS A 109 9.88 5.60 -4.71
CA HIS A 109 10.58 6.85 -4.97
C HIS A 109 10.17 7.95 -3.99
N PHE A 110 8.89 8.05 -3.65
CA PHE A 110 8.41 8.99 -2.66
C PHE A 110 8.96 8.69 -1.25
N VAL A 111 8.95 7.43 -0.82
CA VAL A 111 9.56 7.01 0.47
C VAL A 111 11.05 7.38 0.52
N ARG A 112 11.79 7.17 -0.57
CA ARG A 112 13.18 7.62 -0.68
C ARG A 112 13.33 9.13 -0.50
N SER A 113 12.41 9.92 -1.06
CA SER A 113 12.44 11.39 -0.89
C SER A 113 12.18 11.80 0.56
N LEU A 114 11.28 11.12 1.29
CA LEU A 114 11.06 11.37 2.72
C LEU A 114 12.33 11.08 3.54
N LEU A 115 13.06 10.02 3.19
CA LEU A 115 14.33 9.70 3.84
C LEU A 115 15.40 10.76 3.55
N GLN A 116 15.49 11.24 2.30
CA GLN A 116 16.44 12.29 1.92
C GLN A 116 16.14 13.63 2.60
N ASN A 117 14.86 13.95 2.81
CA ASN A 117 14.42 15.15 3.53
C ASN A 117 14.47 15.00 5.05
N ALA A 118 15.01 13.89 5.57
CA ALA A 118 15.08 13.57 7.01
C ALA A 118 13.70 13.53 7.71
N GLU A 119 12.62 13.29 6.97
CA GLU A 119 11.26 13.12 7.53
C GLU A 119 11.06 11.73 8.15
N ILE A 120 11.81 10.74 7.64
CA ILE A 120 11.96 9.40 8.20
C ILE A 120 13.44 9.06 8.33
N SER A 121 13.76 8.04 9.11
CA SER A 121 15.14 7.59 9.32
C SER A 121 15.22 6.07 9.38
N TYR A 122 16.41 5.50 9.23
CA TYR A 122 16.59 4.05 9.36
C TYR A 122 16.36 3.59 10.80
N ASN A 123 15.62 2.49 10.95
CA ASN A 123 15.43 1.80 12.21
C ASN A 123 16.65 0.94 12.52
N LEU A 124 17.52 1.43 13.41
CA LEU A 124 18.71 0.71 13.86
C LEU A 124 18.41 -0.51 14.73
N ASN A 125 17.17 -0.63 15.22
CA ASN A 125 16.69 -1.80 15.96
C ASN A 125 16.06 -2.86 15.05
N ALA A 126 15.95 -2.60 13.74
CA ALA A 126 15.47 -3.58 12.78
C ALA A 126 16.37 -4.81 12.79
N ARG A 127 15.79 -5.98 12.48
CA ARG A 127 16.53 -7.25 12.44
C ARG A 127 17.74 -7.19 11.50
N VAL A 128 17.64 -6.40 10.44
CA VAL A 128 18.70 -6.23 9.45
C VAL A 128 18.82 -4.76 9.04
N ALA A 129 19.99 -4.16 9.21
CA ALA A 129 20.30 -2.79 8.81
C ALA A 129 21.06 -2.78 7.46
N ASN A 130 20.32 -2.93 6.35
CA ASN A 130 20.91 -3.03 5.00
C ASN A 130 21.04 -1.71 4.26
N TYR A 131 20.44 -0.62 4.77
CA TYR A 131 20.43 0.69 4.13
C TYR A 131 20.00 0.66 2.66
N SER A 132 18.87 -0.01 2.40
CA SER A 132 18.42 -0.33 1.05
C SER A 132 18.07 0.88 0.17
N MET A 133 17.72 2.00 0.80
CA MET A 133 17.47 3.28 0.12
C MET A 133 18.72 4.17 0.05
N GLY A 134 19.89 3.64 0.40
CA GLY A 134 21.18 4.32 0.38
C GLY A 134 21.70 4.64 1.79
N LEU A 135 23.02 4.73 1.92
CA LEU A 135 23.66 5.07 3.17
C LEU A 135 23.34 6.51 3.60
N PRO A 136 23.24 6.80 4.91
CA PRO A 136 23.19 8.17 5.43
C PRO A 136 24.39 8.99 4.92
N ARG A 137 24.12 10.22 4.49
CA ARG A 137 25.13 11.18 4.01
C ARG A 137 24.93 12.51 4.71
N VAL A 138 26.02 13.24 4.89
CA VAL A 138 25.98 14.65 5.23
C VAL A 138 25.86 15.46 3.94
N GLU A 139 25.04 16.51 3.94
CA GLU A 139 25.05 17.48 2.85
C GLU A 139 26.42 18.20 2.84
N ALA A 140 26.99 18.34 1.66
CA ALA A 140 28.20 19.15 1.49
C ALA A 140 27.76 20.63 1.48
N GLU A 141 28.39 21.45 2.32
CA GLU A 141 28.24 22.93 2.31
C GLU A 141 28.63 23.57 0.97
#